data_AF-A0A1D8D8R2-F1
#
_entry.id   AF-A0A1D8D8R2-F1
#
_cell.length_a   1.000
_cell.length_b   1.000
_cell.length_c   1.000
_cell.angle_alpha   90.00
_cell.angle_beta   90.00
_cell.angle_gamma   90.00
#
_symmetry.space_group_name_H-M   'P 1'
#
loop_
_entity.id
_entity.type
_entity.pdbx_description
1 polymer ?
#
loop_
_entity_poly.entity_id
_entity_poly.type
_entity_poly.pdbx_seq_one_letter_code
_entity_poly.pdbx_strand_id
1 'polypeptide(L)' 'MLSGSFAKLWNIAVFSVGLGWLILVYIIWESGQLVAAIDRQIYLVVILAGFLLIYAGGFLIEGLHLKKNKGAV' A
#
# COMPACT_ATOMS: atom_id res chain seq x y z
N MET A 1 -9.55 -18.85 12.53
CA MET A 1 -8.88 -18.71 11.22
C MET A 1 -9.63 -17.66 10.43
N LEU A 2 -8.94 -16.68 9.84
CA LEU A 2 -9.59 -15.73 8.93
C LEU A 2 -10.17 -16.54 7.76
N SER A 3 -11.48 -16.43 7.51
CA SER A 3 -12.14 -17.14 6.41
C SER A 3 -12.15 -16.24 5.17
N GLY A 4 -11.54 -16.70 4.08
CA GLY A 4 -11.48 -15.98 2.81
C GLY A 4 -10.18 -16.22 2.04
N SER A 5 -10.17 -15.85 0.75
CA SER A 5 -8.93 -15.84 -0.04
C SER A 5 -7.98 -14.76 0.48
N PHE A 6 -6.67 -14.99 0.36
CA PHE A 6 -5.66 -14.00 0.73
C PHE A 6 -5.92 -12.66 0.03
N ALA A 7 -6.22 -12.68 -1.28
CA ALA A 7 -6.57 -11.48 -2.03
C ALA A 7 -7.70 -10.65 -1.40
N LYS A 8 -8.76 -11.30 -0.87
CA LYS A 8 -9.86 -10.60 -0.20
C LYS A 8 -9.40 -9.96 1.10
N LEU A 9 -8.68 -10.71 1.93
CA LEU A 9 -8.16 -10.22 3.22
C LEU A 9 -7.14 -9.10 3.02
N TRP A 10 -6.28 -9.23 2.01
CA TRP A 10 -5.28 -8.25 1.64
C TRP A 10 -5.91 -6.95 1.17
N ASN A 11 -6.91 -7.02 0.28
CA ASN A 11 -7.66 -5.83 -0.14
C ASN A 11 -8.29 -5.12 1.07
N ILE A 12 -8.98 -5.86 1.94
CA ILE A 12 -9.59 -5.28 3.15
C ILE A 12 -8.51 -4.60 4.01
N ALA A 13 -7.41 -5.28 4.29
CA ALA A 13 -6.33 -4.73 5.11
C ALA A 13 -5.72 -3.46 4.50
N VAL A 14 -5.35 -3.48 3.22
CA VAL A 14 -4.71 -2.35 2.55
C VAL A 14 -5.66 -1.15 2.46
N PHE A 15 -6.95 -1.35 2.17
CA PHE A 15 -7.90 -0.24 2.13
C PHE A 15 -8.23 0.30 3.52
N SER A 16 -8.38 -0.56 4.53
CA SER A 16 -8.60 -0.11 5.92
C SER A 16 -7.42 0.70 6.45
N VAL A 17 -6.18 0.24 6.23
CA VAL A 17 -4.98 0.99 6.61
C VAL A 17 -4.78 2.21 5.72
N GLY A 18 -5.13 2.11 4.44
CA GLY A 18 -5.08 3.18 3.45
C GLY A 18 -5.90 4.40 3.86
N LEU A 19 -7.06 4.21 4.49
CA LEU A 19 -7.84 5.32 5.05
C LEU A 19 -7.07 6.08 6.14
N GLY A 20 -6.41 5.37 7.07
CA GLY A 20 -5.56 6.00 8.08
C GLY A 20 -4.35 6.70 7.46
N TRP A 21 -3.79 6.11 6.40
CA TRP A 21 -2.70 6.70 5.65
C TRP A 21 -3.09 8.00 4.92
N LEU A 22 -4.31 8.10 4.37
CA LEU A 22 -4.83 9.35 3.79
C LEU A 22 -4.88 10.50 4.80
N ILE A 23 -5.18 10.20 6.08
CA ILE A 23 -5.15 11.21 7.15
C ILE A 23 -3.73 11.74 7.35
N LEU A 24 -2.73 10.85 7.39
CA LEU A 24 -1.32 11.25 7.50
C LEU A 24 -0.89 12.08 6.29
N VAL A 25 -1.35 11.70 5.09
CA VAL A 25 -1.07 12.43 3.87
C VAL A 25 -1.61 13.85 3.93
N TYR A 26 -2.85 13.98 4.40
CA TYR A 26 -3.49 15.28 4.59
C TYR A 26 -2.78 16.16 5.63
N ILE A 27 -2.33 15.59 6.76
CA ILE A 27 -1.58 16.34 7.78
C ILE A 27 -0.30 16.95 7.19
N ILE A 28 0.45 16.18 6.40
CA ILE A 28 1.66 16.69 5.75
C ILE A 28 1.32 17.74 4.70
N TRP A 29 0.25 17.52 3.93
CA TRP A 29 -0.23 18.46 2.92
C TRP A 29 -0.52 19.86 3.51
N GLU A 30 -1.14 19.91 4.69
CA GLU A 30 -1.48 21.14 5.41
C GLU A 30 -0.36 21.68 6.30
N SER A 31 0.77 20.97 6.44
CA SER A 31 1.84 21.33 7.38
C SER A 31 2.64 22.58 7.00
N GLY A 32 2.47 23.12 5.79
CA GLY A 32 3.27 24.22 5.26
C GLY A 32 4.70 23.84 4.83
N GLN A 33 5.10 22.57 4.98
CA GLN A 33 6.43 22.07 4.60
C GLN A 33 6.62 21.96 3.08
N LEU A 34 5.53 21.84 2.32
CA LEU A 34 5.55 21.74 0.85
C LEU A 34 5.42 23.15 0.23
N VAL A 35 6.53 23.88 0.22
CA VAL A 35 6.59 25.32 -0.11
C VAL A 35 6.38 25.55 -1.60
N ALA A 36 7.05 24.79 -2.47
CA ALA A 36 6.93 24.93 -3.91
C ALA A 36 5.88 23.98 -4.49
N ALA A 37 5.32 24.35 -5.65
CA ALA A 37 4.38 23.48 -6.38
C ALA A 37 5.04 22.14 -6.78
N ILE A 38 6.34 22.15 -7.08
CA ILE A 38 7.11 20.95 -7.39
C ILE A 38 7.22 20.00 -6.19
N ASP A 39 7.34 20.54 -4.96
CA ASP A 39 7.41 19.72 -3.74
C ASP A 39 6.10 18.96 -3.53
N ARG A 40 4.96 19.63 -3.74
CA ARG A 40 3.63 19.02 -3.68
C ARG A 40 3.45 17.90 -4.72
N GLN A 41 3.96 18.11 -5.94
CA GLN A 41 3.92 17.09 -6.99
C GLN A 41 4.79 15.88 -6.64
N ILE A 42 6.04 16.11 -6.25
CA ILE A 42 6.96 15.04 -5.83
C ILE A 42 6.36 14.26 -4.66
N TYR A 43 5.82 14.98 -3.68
CA TYR A 43 5.16 14.38 -2.53
C TYR A 43 4.03 13.42 -2.94
N LEU A 44 3.08 13.88 -3.77
CA LEU A 44 1.98 13.03 -4.24
C LEU A 44 2.49 11.82 -5.05
N VAL A 45 3.48 12.01 -5.92
CA VAL A 45 4.05 10.92 -6.71
C VAL A 45 4.68 9.85 -5.80
N VAL A 46 5.48 10.25 -4.81
CA VAL A 46 6.13 9.33 -3.86
C VAL A 46 5.08 8.58 -3.04
N ILE A 47 4.07 9.29 -2.54
CA ILE A 47 2.96 8.73 -1.77
C ILE A 47 2.21 7.68 -2.61
N LEU A 48 1.77 8.03 -3.82
CA LEU A 48 1.06 7.12 -4.71
C LEU A 48 1.91 5.90 -5.11
N ALA A 49 3.18 6.12 -5.48
CA ALA A 49 4.10 5.05 -5.83
C ALA A 49 4.32 4.09 -4.65
N GLY A 50 4.53 4.62 -3.44
CA GLY A 50 4.70 3.84 -2.22
C GLY A 50 3.47 2.97 -1.91
N PHE A 51 2.26 3.52 -2.05
CA PHE A 51 1.03 2.76 -1.83
C PHE A 51 0.84 1.64 -2.84
N LEU A 52 1.09 1.92 -4.14
CA LEU A 52 1.03 0.90 -5.19
C LEU A 52 2.07 -0.21 -4.95
N LEU A 53 3.28 0.15 -4.53
CA LEU A 53 4.32 -0.82 -4.18
C LEU A 53 3.89 -1.74 -3.04
N ILE A 54 3.32 -1.18 -1.95
CA ILE A 54 2.80 -2.00 -0.85
C ILE A 54 1.67 -2.90 -1.35
N TYR A 55 0.69 -2.34 -2.07
CA TYR A 55 -0.44 -3.09 -2.59
C TYR A 55 -0.02 -4.28 -3.46
N ALA A 56 0.88 -4.04 -4.42
CA ALA A 56 1.45 -5.08 -5.28
C ALA A 56 2.30 -6.09 -4.50
N GLY A 57 3.03 -5.63 -3.48
CA GLY A 57 3.88 -6.46 -2.62
C GLY A 57 3.14 -7.62 -1.97
N GLY A 58 1.89 -7.42 -1.54
CA GLY A 58 1.07 -8.51 -1.00
C GLY A 58 0.85 -9.67 -1.98
N PHE A 59 0.57 -9.35 -3.25
CA PHE A 59 0.39 -10.37 -4.29
C PHE A 59 1.70 -11.03 -4.70
N LEU A 60 2.82 -10.30 -4.66
CA LEU A 60 4.14 -10.91 -4.85
C LEU A 60 4.44 -11.95 -3.76
N ILE A 61 4.13 -11.63 -2.50
CA ILE A 61 4.28 -12.56 -1.38
C ILE A 61 3.36 -13.78 -1.54
N GLU A 62 2.10 -13.57 -1.90
CA GLU A 62 1.16 -14.67 -2.19
C GLU A 62 1.70 -15.57 -3.32
N GLY A 63 2.17 -14.98 -4.41
CA GLY A 63 2.76 -15.71 -5.53
C GLY A 63 3.98 -16.53 -5.14
N LEU A 64 4.89 -15.94 -4.36
CA LEU A 64 6.08 -16.64 -3.83
C LEU A 64 5.69 -17.79 -2.89
N HIS A 65 4.70 -17.57 -2.03
CA HIS A 65 4.21 -18.59 -1.10
C HIS A 65 3.56 -19.77 -1.84
N LEU A 66 2.70 -19.49 -2.83
CA LEU A 66 2.08 -20.51 -3.67
C LEU A 66 3.12 -21.28 -4.50
N LYS A 67 4.14 -20.60 -5.04
CA LYS A 67 5.25 -21.25 -5.75
C LYS A 67 6.03 -22.19 -4.83
N LYS A 68 6.33 -21.76 -3.59
CA LYS A 68 7.04 -22.59 -2.60
C LYS A 68 6.23 -23.84 -2.22
N ASN A 69 4.93 -23.69 -2.02
CA ASN A 69 4.07 -24.82 -1.63
C ASN A 69 3.78 -25.77 -2.80
N LYS A 70 3.80 -25.28 -4.05
CA LYS A 70 3.68 -26.14 -5.25
C LYS A 70 4.98 -26.88 -5.61
N GLY A 71 6.15 -26.36 -5.22
CA GLY A 71 7.45 -27.00 -5.43
C GLY A 71 7.90 -27.94 -4.29
N ALA A 72 7.08 -28.10 -3.25
CA ALA A 72 7.31 -29.03 -2.14
C ALA A 72 6.57 -30.38 -2.32
N VAL A 73 6.31 -30.75 -3.59
CA VAL A 73 5.79 -32.05 -4.01
C VAL A 73 6.88 -32.78 -4.78
#